data_AF-A0A1A8WXW0-F1
#
_entry.id   AF-A0A1A8WXW0-F1
#
_cell.length_a   1.000
_cell.length_b   1.000
_cell.length_c   1.000
_cell.angle_alpha   90.00
_cell.angle_beta   90.00
_cell.angle_gamma   90.00
#
_symmetry.space_group_name_H-M   'P 1'
#
loop_
_entity.id
_entity.type
_entity.pdbx_description
1 polymer ?
#
loop_
_entity_poly.entity_id
_entity_poly.type
_entity_poly.pdbx_seq_one_letter_code
_entity_poly.pdbx_strand_id
1 'polypeptide(L)'
;MVLRQDRLPIFFFLVLVLFQLQCCLSSMATTIVGHRGCGSSDPGGSSLYPENSLYSIKQAIDHKIDGIELDVWLTKDNKVVVIHGTEDGLLGHTLLIGKDCANKFIEELTAKEIQSYHYREPWVLTKGKAFYAGGEVKDHNEYPNDISKGNIERMMYASLSETEKLQKVKEYDEYNCAYINMEENDELEKMFNDNFLGSNDLYASMQEEERQSEKITSGQKDNTVRPNKEEGQQREHLHDQENEDEFVNGIECEHCRSLYTTYISKKENYDFKKKKMLFQFISKFYHVPLLEDLLNIYKNKLTYDIELKGTKEDLGLYLLHILEKYKNYTFKFSSFNWVLQDDHIKKKMLKNKNMQQLDYFSYPFYNHQKIDLLKVLRNNELNIPVALLFSDDDIMPNFNSILCTMKYYNADWAHFSYRLNKKPIIINCNKKNKTILVNDLIDLLHKNNKKVMIYWGTEDKDNYDDIMFYLKLKVDSICPNNIDVAKMALQNA
;
A
#
# COMPACT_ATOMS: atom_id res chain seq x y z
N MET A 1 -46.65 -0.92 -51.42
CA MET A 1 -46.46 0.39 -50.77
C MET A 1 -47.61 0.56 -49.79
N VAL A 2 -47.44 0.71 -48.48
CA VAL A 2 -46.37 1.35 -47.71
C VAL A 2 -46.25 0.60 -46.38
N LEU A 3 -45.04 0.13 -46.05
CA LEU A 3 -44.73 -0.46 -44.75
C LEU A 3 -44.57 0.66 -43.72
N ARG A 4 -45.19 0.49 -42.54
CA ARG A 4 -45.03 1.35 -41.36
C ARG A 4 -43.55 1.43 -40.97
N GLN A 5 -42.94 2.60 -41.10
CA GLN A 5 -41.51 2.81 -40.83
C GLN A 5 -41.23 3.94 -39.83
N ASP A 6 -42.20 4.35 -39.01
CA ASP A 6 -42.08 5.58 -38.20
C ASP A 6 -42.00 5.36 -36.67
N ARG A 7 -41.84 4.13 -36.17
CA ARG A 7 -41.75 3.88 -34.71
C ARG A 7 -40.38 3.48 -34.17
N LEU A 8 -39.41 3.22 -35.05
CA LEU A 8 -38.03 2.88 -34.64
C LEU A 8 -37.20 4.05 -34.08
N PRO A 9 -37.27 5.29 -34.61
CA PRO A 9 -36.37 6.36 -34.17
C PRO A 9 -36.74 6.92 -32.79
N ILE A 10 -38.03 6.93 -32.43
CA ILE A 10 -38.48 7.40 -31.12
C ILE A 10 -38.05 6.45 -30.01
N PHE A 11 -38.10 5.13 -30.26
CA PHE A 11 -37.67 4.11 -29.29
C PHE A 11 -36.15 4.15 -29.07
N PHE A 12 -35.36 4.30 -30.14
CA PHE A 12 -33.91 4.47 -30.03
C PHE A 12 -33.51 5.76 -29.31
N PHE A 13 -34.21 6.87 -29.58
CA PHE A 13 -33.97 8.14 -28.90
C PHE A 13 -34.33 8.07 -27.41
N LEU A 14 -35.44 7.42 -27.05
CA LEU A 14 -35.82 7.17 -25.65
C LEU A 14 -34.83 6.25 -24.92
N VAL A 15 -34.31 5.20 -25.58
CA VAL A 15 -33.27 4.34 -25.01
C VAL A 15 -31.97 5.11 -24.83
N LEU A 16 -31.57 5.98 -25.78
CA LEU A 16 -30.39 6.84 -25.64
C LEU A 16 -30.55 7.89 -24.54
N VAL A 17 -31.74 8.49 -24.40
CA VAL A 17 -32.04 9.44 -23.32
C VAL A 17 -32.13 8.73 -21.97
N LEU A 18 -32.69 7.52 -21.91
CA LEU A 18 -32.70 6.69 -20.69
C LEU A 18 -31.29 6.21 -20.33
N PHE A 19 -30.45 5.87 -21.32
CA PHE A 19 -29.05 5.52 -21.10
C PHE A 19 -28.23 6.74 -20.65
N GLN A 20 -28.48 7.92 -21.21
CA GLN A 20 -27.86 9.18 -20.76
C GLN A 20 -28.39 9.63 -19.39
N LEU A 21 -29.67 9.42 -19.06
CA LEU A 21 -30.23 9.67 -17.74
C LEU A 21 -29.68 8.67 -16.71
N GLN A 22 -29.49 7.41 -17.08
CA GLN A 22 -28.91 6.38 -16.21
C GLN A 22 -27.40 6.59 -16.02
N CYS A 23 -26.68 7.12 -17.03
CA CYS A 23 -25.31 7.62 -16.87
C CYS A 23 -25.21 8.95 -16.10
N CYS A 24 -26.25 9.81 -16.14
CA CYS A 24 -26.31 11.05 -15.36
C CYS A 24 -26.74 10.83 -13.90
N LEU A 25 -27.36 9.68 -13.58
CA LEU A 25 -27.80 9.31 -12.24
C LEU A 25 -26.80 8.44 -11.48
N SER A 26 -25.71 8.01 -12.11
CA SER A 26 -24.55 7.47 -11.41
C SER A 26 -23.79 8.63 -10.76
N SER A 27 -24.30 9.18 -9.65
CA SER A 27 -23.34 9.68 -8.66
C SER A 27 -22.57 8.44 -8.24
N MET A 28 -21.35 8.27 -8.76
CA MET A 28 -20.48 7.20 -8.31
C MET A 28 -20.40 7.34 -6.80
N ALA A 29 -20.83 6.29 -6.07
CA ALA A 29 -20.71 6.28 -4.63
C ALA A 29 -19.24 6.50 -4.27
N THR A 30 -18.99 7.30 -3.23
CA THR A 30 -17.63 7.51 -2.72
C THR A 30 -16.98 6.16 -2.44
N THR A 31 -15.79 5.94 -2.99
CA THR A 31 -15.07 4.68 -2.80
C THR A 31 -14.29 4.68 -1.50
N ILE A 32 -14.15 3.52 -0.86
CA ILE A 32 -13.30 3.30 0.31
C ILE A 32 -11.98 2.68 -0.16
N VAL A 33 -10.89 3.44 0.01
CA VAL A 33 -9.52 3.01 -0.28
C VAL A 33 -8.81 2.79 1.05
N GLY A 34 -8.29 1.60 1.33
CA GLY A 34 -7.66 1.33 2.62
C GLY A 34 -6.26 1.94 2.74
N HIS A 35 -6.01 2.80 3.73
CA HIS A 35 -4.69 3.42 3.96
C HIS A 35 -3.62 2.37 4.28
N ARG A 36 -2.47 2.39 3.61
CA ARG A 36 -1.36 1.43 3.73
C ARG A 36 -1.79 -0.04 3.67
N GLY A 37 -2.75 -0.35 2.79
CA GLY A 37 -3.36 -1.69 2.68
C GLY A 37 -4.18 -2.12 3.92
N CYS A 38 -4.51 -1.17 4.79
CA CYS A 38 -5.21 -1.22 6.08
C CYS A 38 -4.55 -2.01 7.21
N GLY A 39 -3.21 -2.10 7.16
CA GLY A 39 -2.42 -2.31 8.37
C GLY A 39 -2.04 -0.99 9.06
N SER A 40 -1.43 -1.07 10.23
CA SER A 40 -0.90 0.08 10.95
C SER A 40 0.32 -0.36 11.75
N SER A 41 1.38 0.44 11.80
CA SER A 41 2.56 0.14 12.63
C SER A 41 2.59 0.90 13.96
N ASP A 42 1.69 1.87 14.11
CA ASP A 42 1.68 2.78 15.27
C ASP A 42 1.12 2.13 16.53
N PRO A 43 1.63 2.56 17.71
CA PRO A 43 1.15 1.99 18.95
C PRO A 43 -0.33 2.23 19.23
N GLY A 44 -1.10 1.15 19.28
CA GLY A 44 -2.54 1.25 19.46
C GLY A 44 -3.31 1.74 18.25
N GLY A 45 -2.69 1.64 17.06
CA GLY A 45 -3.31 1.98 15.79
C GLY A 45 -4.59 1.20 15.51
N SER A 46 -5.26 1.58 14.42
CA SER A 46 -6.59 1.06 14.06
C SER A 46 -6.60 -0.40 13.60
N SER A 47 -5.43 -0.98 13.31
CA SER A 47 -5.31 -2.29 12.68
C SER A 47 -4.53 -3.29 13.54
N LEU A 48 -4.90 -4.56 13.38
CA LEU A 48 -4.23 -5.70 13.98
C LEU A 48 -3.13 -6.24 13.08
N TYR A 49 -2.85 -5.64 11.92
CA TYR A 49 -1.91 -6.19 10.95
C TYR A 49 -0.87 -5.14 10.59
N PRO A 50 0.37 -5.53 10.26
CA PRO A 50 1.38 -4.59 9.80
C PRO A 50 0.91 -3.87 8.54
N GLU A 51 1.20 -2.58 8.48
CA GLU A 51 0.97 -1.77 7.29
C GLU A 51 1.74 -2.32 6.08
N ASN A 52 1.21 -2.11 4.87
CA ASN A 52 1.81 -2.54 3.61
C ASN A 52 2.15 -4.05 3.53
N SER A 53 1.62 -4.88 4.44
CA SER A 53 1.84 -6.33 4.44
C SER A 53 0.89 -7.02 3.47
N LEU A 54 1.32 -8.19 2.97
CA LEU A 54 0.42 -9.02 2.18
C LEU A 54 -0.82 -9.41 3.00
N TYR A 55 -0.68 -9.66 4.31
CA TYR A 55 -1.79 -10.08 5.14
C TYR A 55 -2.83 -8.97 5.35
N SER A 56 -2.42 -7.72 5.62
CA SER A 56 -3.38 -6.62 5.75
C SER A 56 -4.23 -6.43 4.49
N ILE A 57 -3.63 -6.62 3.32
CA ILE A 57 -4.32 -6.54 2.03
C ILE A 57 -5.32 -7.68 1.82
N LYS A 58 -4.99 -8.91 2.25
CA LYS A 58 -5.97 -10.01 2.27
C LYS A 58 -7.20 -9.59 3.07
N GLN A 59 -6.98 -9.04 4.27
CA GLN A 59 -8.06 -8.60 5.14
C GLN A 59 -8.88 -7.48 4.49
N ALA A 60 -8.23 -6.50 3.86
CA ALA A 60 -8.91 -5.47 3.08
C ALA A 60 -9.86 -6.06 2.01
N ILE A 61 -9.42 -7.08 1.27
CA ILE A 61 -10.25 -7.79 0.28
C ILE A 61 -11.43 -8.51 0.93
N ASP A 62 -11.20 -9.17 2.07
CA ASP A 62 -12.27 -9.88 2.80
C ASP A 62 -13.31 -8.89 3.36
N HIS A 63 -12.87 -7.69 3.73
CA HIS A 63 -13.75 -6.57 4.08
C HIS A 63 -14.44 -5.92 2.86
N LYS A 64 -14.15 -6.36 1.62
CA LYS A 64 -14.78 -5.89 0.37
C LYS A 64 -14.69 -4.37 0.18
N ILE A 65 -13.51 -3.79 0.44
CA ILE A 65 -13.24 -2.39 0.10
C ILE A 65 -12.92 -2.23 -1.39
N ASP A 66 -13.01 -1.01 -1.90
CA ASP A 66 -12.86 -0.75 -3.34
C ASP A 66 -11.39 -0.75 -3.79
N GLY A 67 -10.50 -0.31 -2.90
CA GLY A 67 -9.08 -0.21 -3.20
C GLY A 67 -8.21 -0.14 -1.97
N ILE A 68 -6.90 -0.07 -2.20
CA ILE A 68 -5.88 0.16 -1.17
C ILE A 68 -4.90 1.22 -1.63
N GLU A 69 -4.37 1.97 -0.68
CA GLU A 69 -3.21 2.83 -0.83
C GLU A 69 -1.97 2.06 -0.34
N LEU A 70 -0.85 2.22 -1.05
CA LEU A 70 0.40 1.51 -0.82
C LEU A 70 1.60 2.44 -0.98
N ASP A 71 2.54 2.36 -0.05
CA ASP A 71 3.78 3.13 -0.07
C ASP A 71 4.89 2.37 -0.79
N VAL A 72 5.49 2.96 -1.84
CA VAL A 72 6.54 2.30 -2.62
C VAL A 72 7.85 3.08 -2.67
N TRP A 73 8.95 2.32 -2.60
CA TRP A 73 10.32 2.84 -2.65
C TRP A 73 11.16 2.09 -3.68
N LEU A 74 12.17 2.78 -4.24
CA LEU A 74 13.16 2.16 -5.13
C LEU A 74 14.43 1.80 -4.36
N THR A 75 14.73 0.50 -4.25
CA THR A 75 15.91 -0.01 -3.55
C THR A 75 17.22 0.27 -4.30
N LYS A 76 18.37 -0.02 -3.66
CA LYS A 76 19.71 0.10 -4.27
C LYS A 76 19.89 -0.76 -5.52
N ASP A 77 19.24 -1.92 -5.56
CA ASP A 77 19.23 -2.85 -6.68
C ASP A 77 18.04 -2.65 -7.63
N ASN A 78 17.42 -1.47 -7.58
CA ASN A 78 16.34 -1.03 -8.47
C ASN A 78 15.11 -1.94 -8.46
N LYS A 79 14.76 -2.46 -7.29
CA LYS A 79 13.53 -3.17 -7.03
C LYS A 79 12.53 -2.25 -6.33
N VAL A 80 11.25 -2.45 -6.62
CA VAL A 80 10.17 -1.68 -5.99
C VAL A 80 9.62 -2.48 -4.82
N VAL A 81 9.93 -2.03 -3.61
CA VAL A 81 9.44 -2.60 -2.34
C VAL A 81 8.23 -1.82 -1.84
N VAL A 82 7.35 -2.49 -1.10
CA VAL A 82 6.13 -1.89 -0.55
C VAL A 82 6.25 -1.78 0.98
N ILE A 83 6.52 -0.57 1.47
CA ILE A 83 6.71 -0.25 2.88
C ILE A 83 6.62 1.26 3.08
N HIS A 84 6.08 1.73 4.21
CA HIS A 84 6.01 3.17 4.47
C HIS A 84 7.40 3.77 4.75
N GLY A 85 8.16 3.18 5.67
CA GLY A 85 9.41 3.75 6.17
C GLY A 85 9.16 4.97 7.07
N THR A 86 10.18 5.77 7.29
CA THR A 86 10.03 7.13 7.84
C THR A 86 10.04 8.16 6.71
N GLU A 87 9.65 9.40 7.01
CA GLU A 87 9.67 10.48 6.01
C GLU A 87 11.05 10.74 5.41
N ASP A 88 12.11 10.57 6.20
CA ASP A 88 13.51 10.67 5.78
C ASP A 88 14.06 9.37 5.15
N GLY A 89 13.23 8.34 5.00
CA GLY A 89 13.53 7.12 4.28
C GLY A 89 14.28 6.05 5.07
N LEU A 90 14.27 6.12 6.39
CA LEU A 90 14.69 5.01 7.23
C LEU A 90 13.68 3.86 7.11
N LEU A 91 14.18 2.63 7.28
CA LEU A 91 13.36 1.42 7.22
C LEU A 91 12.20 1.41 8.25
N GLY A 92 12.30 2.23 9.29
CA GLY A 92 11.21 2.52 10.23
C GLY A 92 11.01 1.47 11.32
N HIS A 93 10.01 1.68 12.17
CA HIS A 93 9.69 0.82 13.31
C HIS A 93 8.79 -0.38 12.95
N THR A 94 8.24 -0.39 11.73
CA THR A 94 7.38 -1.44 11.16
C THR A 94 8.03 -2.82 11.12
N LEU A 95 9.38 -2.88 11.16
CA LEU A 95 10.13 -4.12 11.11
C LEU A 95 10.86 -4.41 12.43
N LEU A 96 11.14 -5.69 12.67
CA LEU A 96 11.98 -6.15 13.78
C LEU A 96 13.45 -5.89 13.46
N ILE A 97 13.86 -4.64 13.66
CA ILE A 97 15.21 -4.16 13.43
C ILE A 97 16.00 -4.23 14.75
N GLY A 98 17.17 -4.88 14.73
CA GLY A 98 18.09 -4.90 15.87
C GLY A 98 18.64 -3.52 16.22
N LYS A 99 19.11 -3.33 17.46
CA LYS A 99 19.67 -2.04 17.93
C LYS A 99 20.90 -1.57 17.13
N ASP A 100 21.57 -2.50 16.47
CA ASP A 100 22.72 -2.32 15.57
C ASP A 100 22.33 -1.87 14.16
N CYS A 101 21.05 -1.89 13.82
CA CYS A 101 20.52 -1.52 12.50
C CYS A 101 19.80 -0.16 12.50
N ALA A 102 19.98 0.64 13.57
CA ALA A 102 19.59 2.05 13.57
C ALA A 102 20.35 2.78 12.44
N ASN A 103 19.63 3.59 11.64
CA ASN A 103 20.15 4.34 10.48
C ASN A 103 20.25 3.58 9.15
N LYS A 104 19.46 2.52 8.93
CA LYS A 104 19.34 1.91 7.60
C LYS A 104 18.30 2.63 6.75
N PHE A 105 18.75 3.25 5.65
CA PHE A 105 17.89 3.90 4.67
C PHE A 105 17.44 2.91 3.59
N ILE A 106 16.15 2.94 3.24
CA ILE A 106 15.52 2.02 2.28
C ILE A 106 16.24 2.06 0.92
N GLU A 107 16.56 3.26 0.43
CA GLU A 107 17.17 3.46 -0.89
C GLU A 107 18.65 2.99 -0.96
N GLU A 108 19.28 2.73 0.19
CA GLU A 108 20.66 2.26 0.32
C GLU A 108 20.77 0.73 0.49
N LEU A 109 19.64 0.06 0.73
CA LEU A 109 19.55 -1.39 0.86
C LEU A 109 19.08 -2.03 -0.45
N THR A 110 19.50 -3.26 -0.69
CA THR A 110 18.90 -4.14 -1.69
C THR A 110 17.55 -4.67 -1.20
N ALA A 111 16.68 -5.10 -2.12
CA ALA A 111 15.42 -5.74 -1.73
C ALA A 111 15.63 -6.97 -0.84
N LYS A 112 16.66 -7.79 -1.12
CA LYS A 112 16.99 -8.97 -0.32
C LYS A 112 17.41 -8.60 1.11
N GLU A 113 18.15 -7.51 1.28
CA GLU A 113 18.52 -7.02 2.62
C GLU A 113 17.29 -6.55 3.41
N ILE A 114 16.35 -5.84 2.76
CA ILE A 114 15.08 -5.43 3.38
C ILE A 114 14.22 -6.64 3.74
N GLN A 115 14.09 -7.62 2.84
CA GLN A 115 13.31 -8.85 3.02
C GLN A 115 13.90 -9.80 4.06
N SER A 116 15.14 -9.57 4.53
CA SER A 116 15.70 -10.33 5.65
C SER A 116 15.03 -10.01 6.99
N TYR A 117 14.35 -8.86 7.08
CA TYR A 117 13.62 -8.44 8.26
C TYR A 117 12.18 -8.95 8.25
N HIS A 118 11.65 -9.18 9.44
CA HIS A 118 10.25 -9.56 9.64
C HIS A 118 9.46 -8.35 10.10
N TYR A 119 8.16 -8.36 9.85
CA TYR A 119 7.27 -7.37 10.44
C TYR A 119 7.31 -7.40 11.97
N ARG A 120 7.24 -6.21 12.56
CA ARG A 120 6.95 -6.03 13.98
C ARG A 120 5.44 -5.97 14.11
N GLU A 121 4.89 -6.87 14.90
CA GLU A 121 3.47 -7.16 14.85
C GLU A 121 2.64 -6.24 15.77
N PRO A 122 1.75 -5.39 15.22
CA PRO A 122 1.05 -4.35 15.99
C PRO A 122 0.12 -4.90 17.06
N TRP A 123 -0.39 -6.11 16.89
CA TRP A 123 -1.32 -6.72 17.85
C TRP A 123 -0.69 -6.99 19.21
N VAL A 124 0.64 -7.01 19.32
CA VAL A 124 1.32 -7.11 20.63
C VAL A 124 0.78 -6.01 21.58
N LEU A 125 0.38 -4.87 21.03
CA LEU A 125 -0.18 -3.76 21.79
C LEU A 125 -1.66 -3.91 22.12
N THR A 126 -2.44 -4.58 21.26
CA THR A 126 -3.90 -4.72 21.41
C THR A 126 -4.31 -5.99 22.13
N LYS A 127 -3.53 -7.08 22.01
CA LYS A 127 -3.80 -8.39 22.59
C LYS A 127 -2.76 -8.81 23.65
N GLY A 128 -1.56 -8.22 23.63
CA GLY A 128 -0.47 -8.56 24.55
C GLY A 128 0.33 -9.80 24.13
N LYS A 129 1.59 -9.88 24.58
CA LYS A 129 2.50 -11.00 24.28
C LYS A 129 1.96 -12.37 24.72
N ALA A 130 1.26 -12.42 25.85
CA ALA A 130 0.75 -13.67 26.44
C ALA A 130 -0.40 -14.31 25.65
N PHE A 131 -1.18 -13.51 24.91
CA PHE A 131 -2.37 -13.96 24.18
C PHE A 131 -2.06 -15.08 23.17
N TYR A 132 -0.85 -15.06 22.62
CA TYR A 132 -0.46 -15.86 21.47
C TYR A 132 0.79 -16.71 21.73
N ALA A 133 1.56 -16.41 22.78
CA ALA A 133 2.76 -17.17 23.17
C ALA A 133 2.47 -18.46 23.96
N GLY A 134 1.20 -18.89 24.08
CA GLY A 134 0.84 -20.11 24.81
C GLY A 134 1.25 -20.10 26.29
N GLY A 135 1.31 -18.92 26.91
CA GLY A 135 1.82 -18.77 28.28
C GLY A 135 0.98 -19.54 29.30
N GLU A 136 1.66 -20.37 30.10
CA GLU A 136 1.12 -21.02 31.28
C GLU A 136 0.29 -20.04 32.12
N VAL A 137 -1.00 -20.32 32.23
CA VAL A 137 -1.86 -19.76 33.27
C VAL A 137 -1.30 -20.27 34.60
N LYS A 138 -0.47 -19.46 35.26
CA LYS A 138 -0.14 -19.70 36.66
C LYS A 138 -1.36 -19.39 37.50
N ASP A 139 -2.01 -20.49 37.85
CA ASP A 139 -3.05 -20.67 38.84
C ASP A 139 -2.97 -19.68 40.01
N HIS A 140 -4.06 -18.96 40.25
CA HIS A 140 -4.64 -18.86 41.59
C HIS A 140 -6.14 -18.54 41.49
N ASN A 141 -6.93 -19.59 41.67
CA ASN A 141 -8.20 -19.63 42.41
C ASN A 141 -9.32 -18.67 41.99
N GLU A 142 -10.12 -19.08 41.00
CA GLU A 142 -11.58 -19.28 41.11
C GLU A 142 -12.12 -19.72 39.74
N TYR A 143 -12.40 -21.01 39.60
CA TYR A 143 -13.23 -21.53 38.51
C TYR A 143 -14.69 -21.60 39.00
N PRO A 144 -15.63 -20.83 38.43
CA PRO A 144 -17.01 -21.27 38.39
C PRO A 144 -17.21 -22.15 37.15
N ASN A 145 -17.70 -23.36 37.40
CA ASN A 145 -18.23 -24.27 36.40
C ASN A 145 -19.34 -23.61 35.59
N ASP A 146 -19.04 -23.08 34.40
CA ASP A 146 -20.04 -22.95 33.34
C ASP A 146 -19.40 -22.96 31.95
N ILE A 147 -19.84 -23.91 31.13
CA ILE A 147 -19.35 -24.16 29.77
C ILE A 147 -20.16 -23.26 28.84
N SER A 148 -19.78 -21.99 28.78
CA SER A 148 -20.09 -21.13 27.64
C SER A 148 -18.88 -20.24 27.35
N LYS A 149 -18.21 -20.51 26.21
CA LYS A 149 -17.12 -19.76 25.58
C LYS A 149 -16.80 -18.41 26.27
N GLY A 150 -15.95 -18.48 27.30
CA GLY A 150 -15.69 -17.38 28.22
C GLY A 150 -14.88 -16.26 27.59
N ASN A 151 -15.35 -15.04 27.83
CA ASN A 151 -14.70 -13.76 27.51
C ASN A 151 -13.24 -13.74 28.00
N ILE A 152 -12.29 -13.88 27.08
CA ILE A 152 -11.07 -13.07 27.21
C ILE A 152 -11.57 -11.65 26.93
N GLU A 153 -11.67 -10.82 27.97
CA GLU A 153 -11.95 -9.39 27.80
C GLU A 153 -10.99 -8.83 26.76
N ARG A 154 -11.52 -8.52 25.57
CA ARG A 154 -10.79 -7.83 24.51
C ARG A 154 -10.55 -6.39 24.97
N MET A 155 -9.58 -6.18 25.84
CA MET A 155 -9.15 -4.84 26.20
C MET A 155 -8.46 -4.22 24.99
N MET A 156 -9.12 -3.27 24.35
CA MET A 156 -8.54 -2.52 23.24
C MET A 156 -7.47 -1.57 23.79
N TYR A 157 -6.37 -1.34 23.06
CA TYR A 157 -5.34 -0.38 23.49
C TYR A 157 -5.94 1.01 23.81
N ALA A 158 -6.97 1.42 23.05
CA ALA A 158 -7.69 2.67 23.26
C ALA A 158 -8.39 2.77 24.62
N SER A 159 -8.78 1.65 25.25
CA SER A 159 -9.44 1.63 26.57
C SER A 159 -8.47 1.58 27.75
N LEU A 160 -7.16 1.47 27.50
CA LEU A 160 -6.14 1.44 28.55
C LEU A 160 -5.92 2.82 29.17
N SER A 161 -5.53 2.85 30.45
CA SER A 161 -4.99 4.06 31.09
C SER A 161 -3.66 4.47 30.44
N GLU A 162 -3.25 5.74 30.59
CA GLU A 162 -1.99 6.23 30.01
C GLU A 162 -0.76 5.46 30.53
N THR A 163 -0.79 5.03 31.79
CA THR A 163 0.28 4.20 32.37
C THR A 163 0.35 2.83 31.70
N GLU A 164 -0.80 2.20 31.45
CA GLU A 164 -0.88 0.89 30.77
C GLU A 164 -0.48 1.02 29.30
N LYS A 165 -0.90 2.08 28.61
CA LYS A 165 -0.46 2.39 27.24
C LYS A 165 1.05 2.52 27.17
N LEU A 166 1.65 3.29 28.09
CA LEU A 166 3.10 3.45 28.15
C LEU A 166 3.81 2.12 28.43
N GLN A 167 3.24 1.27 29.28
CA GLN A 167 3.77 -0.07 29.54
C GLN A 167 3.70 -0.94 28.27
N LYS A 168 2.59 -0.89 27.54
CA LYS A 168 2.44 -1.61 26.27
C LYS A 168 3.43 -1.14 25.21
N VAL A 169 3.64 0.17 25.09
CA VAL A 169 4.67 0.74 24.18
C VAL A 169 6.05 0.18 24.53
N LYS A 170 6.42 0.17 25.82
CA LYS A 170 7.70 -0.44 26.25
C LYS A 170 7.81 -1.93 25.89
N GLU A 171 6.74 -2.69 26.14
CA GLU A 171 6.69 -4.12 25.78
C GLU A 171 6.88 -4.34 24.27
N TYR A 172 6.28 -3.48 23.45
CA TYR A 172 6.40 -3.50 22.00
C TYR A 172 7.78 -3.08 21.51
N ASP A 173 8.39 -2.07 22.13
CA ASP A 173 9.74 -1.62 21.81
C ASP A 173 10.79 -2.69 22.12
N GLU A 174 10.60 -3.42 23.22
CA GLU A 174 11.42 -4.56 23.66
C GLU A 174 11.14 -5.85 22.87
N TYR A 175 10.03 -5.91 22.13
CA TYR A 175 9.66 -7.09 21.33
C TYR A 175 10.61 -7.25 20.14
N ASN A 176 11.35 -8.35 20.13
CA ASN A 176 12.46 -8.58 19.20
C ASN A 176 12.40 -9.93 18.48
N CYS A 177 11.28 -10.65 18.56
CA CYS A 177 11.08 -11.92 17.87
C CYS A 177 9.83 -11.85 16.98
N ALA A 178 9.89 -12.42 15.79
CA ALA A 178 8.71 -12.52 14.94
C ALA A 178 7.75 -13.59 15.47
N TYR A 179 6.45 -13.34 15.39
CA TYR A 179 5.42 -14.24 15.88
C TYR A 179 4.90 -15.15 14.75
N ILE A 180 4.77 -16.45 15.02
CA ILE A 180 4.14 -17.39 14.07
C ILE A 180 2.65 -17.46 14.40
N ASN A 181 1.81 -16.80 13.61
CA ASN A 181 0.37 -16.86 13.78
C ASN A 181 -0.23 -18.09 13.07
N MET A 182 -0.60 -19.09 13.86
CA MET A 182 -1.15 -20.35 13.36
C MET A 182 -2.50 -20.16 12.66
N GLU A 183 -3.36 -19.27 13.15
CA GLU A 183 -4.67 -18.99 12.55
C GLU A 183 -4.50 -18.34 11.18
N GLU A 184 -3.61 -17.33 11.08
CA GLU A 184 -3.29 -16.68 9.81
C GLU A 184 -2.67 -17.68 8.83
N ASN A 185 -1.75 -18.53 9.30
CA ASN A 185 -1.13 -19.56 8.46
C ASN A 185 -2.13 -20.57 7.91
N ASP A 186 -3.16 -20.95 8.68
CA ASP A 186 -4.24 -21.81 8.19
C ASP A 186 -5.07 -21.14 7.09
N GLU A 187 -5.32 -19.83 7.21
CA GLU A 187 -5.97 -19.05 6.14
C GLU A 187 -5.09 -18.94 4.89
N LEU A 188 -3.78 -18.73 5.06
CA LEU A 188 -2.82 -18.67 3.96
C LEU A 188 -2.63 -20.03 3.28
N GLU A 189 -2.63 -21.13 4.03
CA GLU A 189 -2.61 -22.47 3.47
C GLU A 189 -3.85 -22.74 2.62
N LYS A 190 -5.04 -22.32 3.09
CA LYS A 190 -6.27 -22.42 2.29
C LYS A 190 -6.14 -21.62 1.01
N MET A 191 -5.66 -20.38 1.09
CA MET A 191 -5.43 -19.52 -0.08
C MET A 191 -4.41 -20.14 -1.05
N PHE A 192 -3.35 -20.76 -0.55
CA PHE A 192 -2.37 -21.49 -1.36
C PHE A 192 -3.04 -22.64 -2.12
N ASN A 193 -3.82 -23.47 -1.43
CA ASN A 193 -4.49 -24.62 -2.05
C ASN A 193 -5.53 -24.21 -3.10
N ASP A 194 -6.33 -23.17 -2.82
CA ASP A 194 -7.35 -22.67 -3.75
C ASP A 194 -6.70 -22.20 -5.07
N ASN A 195 -5.56 -21.52 -4.99
CA ASN A 195 -4.81 -21.06 -6.16
C ASN A 195 -4.05 -22.19 -6.87
N PHE A 196 -3.50 -23.15 -6.10
CA PHE A 196 -2.75 -24.29 -6.60
C PHE A 196 -3.63 -25.27 -7.41
N LEU A 197 -4.89 -25.43 -7.00
CA LEU A 197 -5.86 -26.26 -7.72
C LEU A 197 -6.50 -25.52 -8.93
N GLY A 198 -6.39 -24.18 -8.98
CA GLY A 198 -7.15 -23.34 -9.90
C GLY A 198 -6.36 -22.63 -11.02
N SER A 199 -5.03 -22.46 -10.95
CA SER A 199 -4.29 -21.73 -11.99
C SER A 199 -2.78 -22.06 -12.07
N ASN A 200 -2.28 -22.30 -13.28
CA ASN A 200 -0.86 -22.59 -13.59
C ASN A 200 0.10 -21.40 -13.38
N ASP A 201 -0.38 -20.20 -13.09
CA ASP A 201 0.43 -18.97 -13.15
C ASP A 201 1.33 -18.74 -11.92
N LEU A 202 0.82 -18.97 -10.70
CA LEU A 202 1.62 -18.86 -9.48
C LEU A 202 2.74 -19.92 -9.44
N TYR A 203 2.47 -21.07 -10.06
CA TYR A 203 3.41 -22.17 -10.23
C TYR A 203 4.58 -21.80 -11.15
N ALA A 204 4.32 -21.08 -12.24
CA ALA A 204 5.34 -20.65 -13.18
C ALA A 204 6.29 -19.60 -12.59
N SER A 205 5.76 -18.61 -11.85
CA SER A 205 6.58 -17.57 -11.22
C SER A 205 7.50 -18.10 -10.12
N MET A 206 7.00 -19.04 -9.29
CA MET A 206 7.82 -19.67 -8.24
C MET A 206 8.96 -20.53 -8.81
N GLN A 207 8.76 -21.17 -9.98
CA GLN A 207 9.82 -21.91 -10.68
C GLN A 207 10.87 -21.01 -11.35
N GLU A 208 10.53 -19.76 -11.70
CA GLU A 208 11.50 -18.81 -12.24
C GLU A 208 12.40 -18.25 -11.13
N GLU A 209 11.85 -17.99 -9.94
CA GLU A 209 12.62 -17.59 -8.75
C GLU A 209 13.63 -18.68 -8.33
N GLU A 210 13.21 -19.96 -8.31
CA GLU A 210 14.09 -21.10 -8.00
C GLU A 210 15.23 -21.24 -9.04
N ARG A 211 14.95 -21.02 -10.33
CA ARG A 211 15.98 -21.03 -11.39
C ARG A 211 16.95 -19.85 -11.33
N GLN A 212 16.56 -18.73 -10.73
CA GLN A 212 17.42 -17.57 -10.56
C GLN A 212 18.28 -17.69 -9.30
N SER A 213 17.76 -18.26 -8.21
CA SER A 213 18.54 -18.50 -6.99
C SER A 213 19.66 -19.53 -7.19
N GLU A 214 19.42 -20.59 -7.97
CA GLU A 214 20.44 -21.59 -8.35
C GLU A 214 21.57 -21.04 -9.25
N LYS A 215 21.30 -20.01 -10.06
CA LYS A 215 22.32 -19.35 -10.88
C LYS A 215 23.24 -18.44 -10.08
N ILE A 216 22.78 -17.93 -8.94
CA ILE A 216 23.57 -17.05 -8.06
C ILE A 216 24.52 -17.88 -7.19
N THR A 217 24.14 -19.10 -6.79
CA THR A 217 24.98 -20.01 -5.99
C THR A 217 26.07 -20.72 -6.82
N SER A 218 25.93 -20.80 -8.15
CA SER A 218 26.88 -21.47 -9.05
C SER A 218 27.91 -20.53 -9.72
N GLY A 219 27.90 -19.24 -9.41
CA GLY A 219 28.70 -18.21 -10.09
C GLY A 219 30.05 -17.86 -9.47
N GLN A 220 31.01 -18.79 -9.42
CA GLN A 220 32.45 -18.46 -9.38
C GLN A 220 33.31 -19.63 -9.87
N LYS A 221 33.63 -19.63 -11.17
CA LYS A 221 34.93 -20.06 -11.71
C LYS A 221 35.06 -19.65 -13.18
N ASP A 222 35.99 -18.73 -13.39
CA ASP A 222 36.50 -18.29 -14.68
C ASP A 222 37.39 -19.38 -15.30
N ASN A 223 37.15 -19.76 -16.57
CA ASN A 223 38.13 -19.66 -17.66
C ASN A 223 37.73 -20.42 -18.94
N THR A 224 37.67 -19.65 -20.03
CA THR A 224 38.19 -19.92 -21.39
C THR A 224 38.32 -21.37 -21.89
N VAL A 225 37.51 -21.78 -22.88
CA VAL A 225 37.90 -22.52 -24.12
C VAL A 225 36.77 -22.40 -25.18
N ARG A 226 37.14 -22.20 -26.45
CA ARG A 226 36.29 -22.08 -27.66
C ARG A 226 35.68 -23.45 -28.10
N PRO A 227 34.61 -23.46 -28.92
CA PRO A 227 33.73 -24.62 -29.06
C PRO A 227 34.19 -25.61 -30.12
N ASN A 228 34.05 -26.91 -29.83
CA ASN A 228 33.94 -27.94 -30.86
C ASN A 228 32.53 -28.55 -30.81
N LYS A 229 31.99 -28.71 -32.02
CA LYS A 229 30.69 -29.29 -32.33
C LYS A 229 30.68 -30.80 -32.14
N GLU A 230 29.46 -31.29 -31.90
CA GLU A 230 28.97 -32.66 -32.10
C GLU A 230 29.45 -33.69 -31.07
N GLU A 231 28.56 -34.02 -30.12
CA GLU A 231 28.01 -35.38 -29.94
C GLU A 231 27.10 -35.45 -28.71
N GLY A 232 25.98 -36.16 -28.84
CA GLY A 232 25.37 -36.89 -27.72
C GLY A 232 24.26 -36.19 -26.94
N GLN A 233 23.03 -36.41 -27.39
CA GLN A 233 21.86 -36.49 -26.52
C GLN A 233 22.16 -37.42 -25.33
N GLN A 234 22.30 -36.87 -24.12
CA GLN A 234 22.13 -37.51 -22.80
C GLN A 234 22.86 -36.68 -21.72
N ARG A 235 22.33 -35.49 -21.40
CA ARG A 235 22.63 -34.77 -20.15
C ARG A 235 21.42 -33.95 -19.71
N GLU A 236 20.29 -34.62 -19.55
CA GLU A 236 19.18 -34.15 -18.73
C GLU A 236 18.86 -35.30 -17.76
N HIS A 237 18.66 -34.98 -16.47
CA HIS A 237 18.55 -35.89 -15.32
C HIS A 237 19.85 -36.22 -14.57
N LEU A 238 20.45 -35.19 -13.97
CA LEU A 238 21.05 -35.31 -12.64
C LEU A 238 20.43 -34.18 -11.81
N HIS A 239 19.24 -34.43 -11.26
CA HIS A 239 18.62 -33.53 -10.29
C HIS A 239 18.92 -34.12 -8.92
N ASP A 240 19.73 -33.43 -8.13
CA ASP A 240 19.97 -33.76 -6.73
C ASP A 240 18.61 -33.83 -6.00
N GLN A 241 18.32 -34.97 -5.40
CA GLN A 241 17.19 -35.12 -4.48
C GLN A 241 17.64 -34.54 -3.13
N GLU A 242 17.54 -33.22 -2.98
CA GLU A 242 17.63 -32.57 -1.68
C GLU A 242 16.60 -33.24 -0.74
N ASN A 243 17.07 -33.75 0.40
CA ASN A 243 16.17 -34.35 1.39
C ASN A 243 15.58 -33.25 2.30
N GLU A 244 14.42 -33.51 2.90
CA GLU A 244 13.69 -32.51 3.69
C GLU A 244 14.53 -31.96 4.87
N ASP A 245 15.36 -32.80 5.48
CA ASP A 245 16.24 -32.40 6.59
C ASP A 245 17.35 -31.44 6.13
N GLU A 246 17.96 -31.70 4.98
CA GLU A 246 18.98 -30.83 4.37
C GLU A 246 18.41 -29.45 4.04
N PHE A 247 17.20 -29.42 3.45
CA PHE A 247 16.48 -28.18 3.17
C PHE A 247 16.21 -27.38 4.45
N VAL A 248 15.66 -28.02 5.50
CA VAL A 248 15.36 -27.34 6.78
C VAL A 248 16.62 -26.82 7.45
N ASN A 249 17.71 -27.58 7.40
CA ASN A 249 19.01 -27.15 7.95
C ASN A 249 19.61 -25.98 7.15
N GLY A 250 19.30 -25.87 5.85
CA GLY A 250 19.70 -24.76 4.98
C GLY A 250 18.94 -23.45 5.22
N ILE A 251 17.80 -23.46 5.91
CA ILE A 251 17.07 -22.23 6.24
C ILE A 251 17.85 -21.45 7.30
N GLU A 252 18.56 -20.39 6.93
CA GLU A 252 19.40 -19.61 7.86
C GLU A 252 18.58 -18.90 8.95
N CYS A 253 17.43 -18.34 8.56
CA CYS A 253 16.55 -17.59 9.46
C CYS A 253 15.87 -18.51 10.49
N GLU A 254 16.08 -18.23 11.78
CA GLU A 254 15.49 -19.01 12.88
C GLU A 254 13.96 -18.98 12.87
N HIS A 255 13.35 -17.82 12.62
CA HIS A 255 11.89 -17.71 12.53
C HIS A 255 11.32 -18.54 11.38
N CYS A 256 11.89 -18.44 10.18
CA CYS A 256 11.47 -19.24 9.04
C CYS A 256 11.69 -20.74 9.25
N ARG A 257 12.80 -21.14 9.90
CA ARG A 257 13.02 -22.54 10.28
C ARG A 257 11.98 -23.02 11.28
N SER A 258 11.61 -22.18 12.25
CA SER A 258 10.55 -22.45 13.21
C SER A 258 9.19 -22.59 12.52
N LEU A 259 8.84 -21.69 11.59
CA LEU A 259 7.64 -21.80 10.76
C LEU A 259 7.59 -23.15 10.04
N TYR A 260 8.70 -23.55 9.39
CA TYR A 260 8.74 -24.84 8.71
C TYR A 260 8.53 -26.00 9.68
N THR A 261 9.34 -26.07 10.74
CA THR A 261 9.36 -27.20 11.67
C THR A 261 8.10 -27.31 12.54
N THR A 262 7.45 -26.20 12.88
CA THR A 262 6.29 -26.19 13.79
C THR A 262 4.95 -26.21 13.06
N TYR A 263 4.90 -25.76 11.81
CA TYR A 263 3.67 -25.66 11.00
C TYR A 263 3.72 -26.53 9.74
N ILE A 264 4.68 -26.30 8.85
CA ILE A 264 4.73 -26.91 7.51
C ILE A 264 5.02 -28.42 7.59
N SER A 265 5.99 -28.83 8.41
CA SER A 265 6.43 -30.23 8.55
C SER A 265 5.29 -31.16 8.98
N LYS A 266 4.32 -30.63 9.75
CA LYS A 266 3.16 -31.34 10.29
C LYS A 266 2.06 -31.61 9.25
N LYS A 267 2.18 -31.10 8.03
CA LYS A 267 1.22 -31.35 6.95
C LYS A 267 1.49 -32.73 6.33
N GLU A 268 1.07 -33.78 7.04
CA GLU A 268 1.32 -35.19 6.68
C GLU A 268 0.81 -35.58 5.28
N ASN A 269 -0.24 -34.90 4.80
CA ASN A 269 -0.81 -35.15 3.47
C ASN A 269 -0.02 -34.50 2.32
N TYR A 270 1.04 -33.75 2.61
CA TYR A 270 1.81 -33.01 1.61
C TYR A 270 3.15 -33.70 1.36
N ASP A 271 3.47 -33.91 0.09
CA ASP A 271 4.83 -34.29 -0.30
C ASP A 271 5.81 -33.14 -0.06
N PHE A 272 7.11 -33.46 -0.06
CA PHE A 272 8.16 -32.49 0.22
C PHE A 272 8.14 -31.30 -0.76
N LYS A 273 7.83 -31.54 -2.03
CA LYS A 273 7.73 -30.47 -3.04
C LYS A 273 6.61 -29.48 -2.67
N LYS A 274 5.43 -29.98 -2.32
CA LYS A 274 4.30 -29.14 -1.91
C LYS A 274 4.59 -28.41 -0.60
N LYS A 275 5.28 -29.05 0.36
CA LYS A 275 5.75 -28.38 1.59
C LYS A 275 6.71 -27.23 1.30
N LYS A 276 7.70 -27.44 0.43
CA LYS A 276 8.65 -26.39 0.00
C LYS A 276 7.92 -25.20 -0.61
N MET A 277 6.94 -25.46 -1.49
CA MET A 277 6.12 -24.41 -2.10
C MET A 277 5.22 -23.70 -1.09
N LEU A 278 4.56 -24.43 -0.18
CA LEU A 278 3.75 -23.82 0.88
C LEU A 278 4.61 -22.92 1.77
N PHE A 279 5.82 -23.39 2.14
CA PHE A 279 6.77 -22.62 2.93
C PHE A 279 7.17 -21.32 2.21
N GLN A 280 7.58 -21.40 0.94
CA GLN A 280 7.92 -20.22 0.13
C GLN A 280 6.75 -19.24 0.02
N PHE A 281 5.52 -19.74 -0.09
CA PHE A 281 4.34 -18.90 -0.17
C PHE A 281 4.06 -18.20 1.16
N ILE A 282 3.97 -18.95 2.26
CA ILE A 282 3.65 -18.41 3.59
C ILE A 282 4.77 -17.47 4.07
N SER A 283 6.04 -17.79 3.84
CA SER A 283 7.16 -16.94 4.27
C SER A 283 7.07 -15.52 3.70
N LYS A 284 6.55 -15.35 2.47
CA LYS A 284 6.38 -14.01 1.87
C LYS A 284 5.49 -13.08 2.71
N PHE A 285 4.58 -13.60 3.51
CA PHE A 285 3.65 -12.80 4.33
C PHE A 285 4.30 -12.20 5.57
N TYR A 286 5.47 -12.70 5.98
CA TYR A 286 6.20 -12.21 7.15
C TYR A 286 7.21 -11.11 6.82
N HIS A 287 7.41 -10.81 5.53
CA HIS A 287 8.44 -9.90 5.04
C HIS A 287 7.85 -8.79 4.19
N VAL A 288 8.63 -7.72 4.01
CA VAL A 288 8.30 -6.62 3.09
C VAL A 288 8.13 -7.18 1.67
N PRO A 289 6.96 -7.02 1.03
CA PRO A 289 6.74 -7.56 -0.30
C PRO A 289 7.39 -6.67 -1.37
N LEU A 290 7.76 -7.29 -2.50
CA LEU A 290 7.89 -6.54 -3.74
C LEU A 290 6.50 -6.16 -4.26
N LEU A 291 6.41 -5.06 -5.02
CA LEU A 291 5.16 -4.70 -5.68
C LEU A 291 4.65 -5.83 -6.59
N GLU A 292 5.55 -6.51 -7.32
CA GLU A 292 5.18 -7.65 -8.19
C GLU A 292 4.59 -8.83 -7.39
N ASP A 293 5.11 -9.14 -6.20
CA ASP A 293 4.56 -10.21 -5.34
C ASP A 293 3.09 -9.93 -5.01
N LEU A 294 2.83 -8.71 -4.54
CA LEU A 294 1.50 -8.23 -4.16
C LEU A 294 0.53 -8.29 -5.35
N LEU A 295 0.93 -7.79 -6.52
CA LEU A 295 0.10 -7.78 -7.73
C LEU A 295 -0.18 -9.18 -8.28
N ASN A 296 0.77 -10.10 -8.16
CA ASN A 296 0.58 -11.49 -8.57
C ASN A 296 -0.40 -12.24 -7.66
N ILE A 297 -0.33 -11.98 -6.35
CA ILE A 297 -1.16 -12.61 -5.33
C ILE A 297 -2.61 -12.11 -5.40
N TYR A 298 -2.81 -10.80 -5.42
CA TYR A 298 -4.15 -10.20 -5.29
C TYR A 298 -4.82 -9.81 -6.60
N LYS A 299 -4.04 -9.74 -7.68
CA LYS A 299 -4.52 -9.52 -9.04
C LYS A 299 -5.38 -8.25 -9.18
N ASN A 300 -6.45 -8.29 -9.97
CA ASN A 300 -7.35 -7.16 -10.18
C ASN A 300 -8.51 -7.12 -9.18
N LYS A 301 -8.37 -7.72 -7.99
CA LYS A 301 -9.44 -7.75 -6.96
C LYS A 301 -9.69 -6.37 -6.32
N LEU A 302 -8.74 -5.45 -6.43
CA LEU A 302 -8.78 -4.10 -5.86
C LEU A 302 -8.31 -3.08 -6.90
N THR A 303 -8.61 -1.81 -6.64
CA THR A 303 -7.86 -0.68 -7.22
C THR A 303 -6.65 -0.35 -6.35
N TYR A 304 -5.52 -0.02 -6.98
CA TYR A 304 -4.27 0.29 -6.28
C TYR A 304 -3.91 1.76 -6.41
N ASP A 305 -3.82 2.47 -5.29
CA ASP A 305 -3.26 3.81 -5.19
C ASP A 305 -1.80 3.69 -4.74
N ILE A 306 -0.86 3.91 -5.66
CA ILE A 306 0.57 3.70 -5.42
C ILE A 306 1.19 5.04 -5.05
N GLU A 307 1.50 5.24 -3.76
CA GLU A 307 2.19 6.41 -3.27
C GLU A 307 3.71 6.27 -3.47
N LEU A 308 4.28 7.13 -4.31
CA LEU A 308 5.72 7.21 -4.54
C LEU A 308 6.41 7.95 -3.39
N LYS A 309 7.41 7.30 -2.79
CA LYS A 309 8.24 7.83 -1.72
C LYS A 309 9.72 7.96 -2.14
N GLY A 310 10.51 8.57 -1.26
CA GLY A 310 11.97 8.65 -1.39
C GLY A 310 12.48 9.79 -2.26
N THR A 311 13.72 9.63 -2.70
CA THR A 311 14.51 10.69 -3.37
C THR A 311 14.81 10.39 -4.83
N LYS A 312 14.61 9.14 -5.25
CA LYS A 312 14.87 8.68 -6.62
C LYS A 312 13.74 9.07 -7.58
N GLU A 313 13.93 10.19 -8.30
CA GLU A 313 12.97 10.70 -9.32
C GLU A 313 12.67 9.72 -10.47
N ASP A 314 13.49 8.70 -10.68
CA ASP A 314 13.30 7.65 -11.68
C ASP A 314 12.41 6.49 -11.20
N LEU A 315 12.00 6.43 -9.92
CA LEU A 315 11.08 5.43 -9.39
C LEU A 315 9.83 5.25 -10.27
N GLY A 316 9.26 6.35 -10.77
CA GLY A 316 8.10 6.31 -11.67
C GLY A 316 8.34 5.51 -12.96
N LEU A 317 9.56 5.52 -13.51
CA LEU A 317 9.91 4.75 -14.72
C LEU A 317 9.94 3.24 -14.43
N TYR A 318 10.48 2.84 -13.26
CA TYR A 318 10.46 1.44 -12.83
C TYR A 318 9.05 0.94 -12.58
N LEU A 319 8.19 1.78 -11.98
CA LEU A 319 6.78 1.47 -11.81
C LEU A 319 6.09 1.25 -13.16
N LEU A 320 6.26 2.14 -14.13
CA LEU A 320 5.67 1.96 -15.47
C LEU A 320 6.13 0.65 -16.13
N HIS A 321 7.41 0.32 -16.03
CA HIS A 321 7.93 -0.94 -16.55
C HIS A 321 7.28 -2.17 -15.91
N ILE A 322 7.12 -2.16 -14.58
CA ILE A 322 6.43 -3.25 -13.86
C ILE A 322 4.96 -3.33 -14.28
N LEU A 323 4.26 -2.20 -14.26
CA LEU A 323 2.81 -2.12 -14.48
C LEU A 323 2.40 -2.41 -15.93
N GLU A 324 3.34 -2.41 -16.89
CA GLU A 324 3.09 -2.84 -18.26
C GLU A 324 2.57 -4.31 -18.33
N LYS A 325 2.96 -5.16 -17.38
CA LYS A 325 2.50 -6.55 -17.29
C LYS A 325 1.06 -6.68 -16.77
N TYR A 326 0.51 -5.62 -16.17
CA TYR A 326 -0.75 -5.65 -15.41
C TYR A 326 -1.83 -4.72 -16.00
N LYS A 327 -1.86 -4.55 -17.33
CA LYS A 327 -2.74 -3.60 -18.04
C LYS A 327 -4.24 -3.75 -17.76
N ASN A 328 -4.70 -4.91 -17.28
CA ASN A 328 -6.09 -5.16 -16.90
C ASN A 328 -6.44 -4.80 -15.45
N TYR A 329 -5.48 -4.27 -14.68
CA TYR A 329 -5.68 -3.84 -13.31
C TYR A 329 -5.92 -2.33 -13.28
N THR A 330 -6.45 -1.83 -12.17
CA THR A 330 -6.75 -0.39 -12.01
C THR A 330 -5.75 0.23 -11.05
N PHE A 331 -5.01 1.22 -11.54
CA PHE A 331 -3.96 1.92 -10.80
C PHE A 331 -4.23 3.42 -10.75
N LYS A 332 -3.58 4.07 -9.79
CA LYS A 332 -3.34 5.50 -9.74
C LYS A 332 -1.99 5.72 -9.08
N PHE A 333 -1.24 6.72 -9.54
CA PHE A 333 -0.02 7.16 -8.88
C PHE A 333 -0.29 8.38 -8.02
N SER A 334 0.39 8.46 -6.88
CA SER A 334 0.19 9.54 -5.93
C SER A 334 1.52 9.86 -5.24
N SER A 335 1.74 11.09 -4.81
CA SER A 335 2.91 11.48 -4.01
C SER A 335 2.74 12.85 -3.36
N PHE A 336 3.39 13.08 -2.22
CA PHE A 336 3.64 14.42 -1.65
C PHE A 336 4.81 15.15 -2.34
N ASN A 337 5.64 14.43 -3.10
CA ASN A 337 6.86 14.95 -3.73
C ASN A 337 6.57 15.44 -5.15
N TRP A 338 6.02 16.64 -5.24
CA TRP A 338 5.77 17.38 -6.48
C TRP A 338 6.18 18.84 -6.33
N VAL A 339 6.57 19.46 -7.44
CA VAL A 339 6.95 20.88 -7.51
C VAL A 339 5.77 21.75 -7.93
N LEU A 340 5.51 22.83 -7.18
CA LEU A 340 4.47 23.81 -7.46
C LEU A 340 4.74 24.54 -8.79
N GLN A 341 3.76 24.57 -9.68
CA GLN A 341 3.88 25.18 -10.99
C GLN A 341 3.03 26.44 -11.04
N ASP A 342 3.68 27.61 -10.90
CA ASP A 342 3.00 28.90 -10.91
C ASP A 342 3.34 29.75 -12.15
N ASP A 343 2.35 29.95 -13.02
CA ASP A 343 2.47 30.78 -14.23
C ASP A 343 2.66 32.28 -13.92
N HIS A 344 2.13 32.78 -12.79
CA HIS A 344 2.29 34.18 -12.38
C HIS A 344 3.73 34.47 -11.99
N ILE A 345 4.40 33.54 -11.30
CA ILE A 345 5.83 33.66 -10.96
C ILE A 345 6.69 33.56 -12.21
N LYS A 346 6.43 32.59 -13.10
CA LYS A 346 7.17 32.44 -14.37
C LYS A 346 7.06 33.69 -15.26
N LYS A 347 5.86 34.29 -15.38
CA LYS A 347 5.66 35.54 -16.13
C LYS A 347 6.29 36.77 -15.46
N LYS A 348 6.34 36.82 -14.13
CA LYS A 348 7.00 37.92 -13.37
C LYS A 348 8.52 37.84 -13.44
N MET A 349 9.09 36.63 -13.43
CA MET A 349 10.51 36.33 -13.62
C MET A 349 11.00 36.71 -15.03
N LEU A 350 10.25 36.35 -16.08
CA LEU A 350 10.62 36.63 -17.48
C LEU A 350 10.60 38.12 -17.85
N LYS A 351 9.86 38.96 -17.11
CA LYS A 351 9.72 40.40 -17.41
C LYS A 351 10.79 41.29 -16.78
N ASN A 352 11.59 40.80 -15.82
CA ASN A 352 12.59 41.61 -15.14
C ASN A 352 13.98 40.96 -15.20
N LYS A 353 14.78 41.34 -16.22
CA LYS A 353 16.18 40.89 -16.35
C LYS A 353 17.14 41.47 -15.29
N ASN A 354 16.70 42.43 -14.46
CA ASN A 354 17.51 43.08 -13.42
C ASN A 354 16.80 43.08 -12.05
N MET A 355 16.53 41.92 -11.46
CA MET A 355 15.99 41.87 -10.09
C MET A 355 16.82 40.96 -9.19
N GLN A 356 17.79 41.55 -8.49
CA GLN A 356 18.48 40.96 -7.33
C GLN A 356 17.73 41.17 -6.00
N GLN A 357 16.53 41.75 -6.00
CA GLN A 357 15.73 41.95 -4.80
C GLN A 357 14.25 41.70 -5.10
N LEU A 358 13.81 40.46 -4.96
CA LEU A 358 12.42 40.19 -4.64
C LEU A 358 12.33 39.96 -3.13
N ASP A 359 11.38 40.64 -2.50
CA ASP A 359 10.94 40.35 -1.14
C ASP A 359 10.10 39.07 -1.16
N TYR A 360 10.67 38.00 -0.60
CA TYR A 360 10.16 36.63 -0.60
C TYR A 360 9.18 36.32 0.56
N PHE A 361 8.75 37.30 1.36
CA PHE A 361 7.95 37.05 2.57
C PHE A 361 6.48 36.61 2.36
N SER A 362 6.00 36.45 1.12
CA SER A 362 4.57 36.14 0.85
C SER A 362 4.28 34.90 0.01
N TYR A 363 5.29 34.08 -0.31
CA TYR A 363 5.09 32.85 -1.07
C TYR A 363 6.14 31.81 -0.67
N PRO A 364 5.75 30.56 -0.35
CA PRO A 364 6.67 29.63 0.29
C PRO A 364 7.82 29.27 -0.65
N PHE A 365 9.03 29.63 -0.22
CA PHE A 365 10.33 29.37 -0.83
C PHE A 365 10.71 27.86 -0.85
N TYR A 366 9.79 26.97 -0.44
CA TYR A 366 10.09 25.58 -0.08
C TYR A 366 10.00 24.56 -1.21
N ASN A 367 9.55 24.93 -2.42
CA ASN A 367 9.32 23.94 -3.48
C ASN A 367 10.28 24.00 -4.69
N HIS A 368 11.36 24.78 -4.63
CA HIS A 368 12.35 24.84 -5.72
C HIS A 368 13.52 23.85 -5.57
N GLN A 369 13.66 23.20 -4.41
CA GLN A 369 14.67 22.15 -4.14
C GLN A 369 14.02 20.80 -3.79
N LYS A 370 12.71 20.64 -4.01
CA LYS A 370 12.00 19.39 -3.70
C LYS A 370 12.23 18.37 -4.83
N ILE A 371 12.41 17.12 -4.45
CA ILE A 371 12.36 15.97 -5.35
C ILE A 371 11.00 15.97 -6.05
N ASP A 372 10.98 15.77 -7.37
CA ASP A 372 9.77 15.74 -8.18
C ASP A 372 9.49 14.32 -8.71
N LEU A 373 8.93 13.46 -7.85
CA LEU A 373 8.65 12.06 -8.16
C LEU A 373 7.55 11.90 -9.23
N LEU A 374 6.68 12.90 -9.40
CA LEU A 374 5.57 12.85 -10.36
C LEU A 374 5.95 13.35 -11.76
N LYS A 375 7.11 14.00 -11.92
CA LYS A 375 7.56 14.58 -13.19
C LYS A 375 7.61 13.58 -14.33
N VAL A 376 8.19 12.42 -14.10
CA VAL A 376 8.37 11.36 -15.11
C VAL A 376 7.06 10.63 -15.43
N LEU A 377 6.09 10.71 -14.52
CA LEU A 377 4.76 10.10 -14.67
C LEU A 377 3.75 11.01 -15.39
N ARG A 378 4.12 12.28 -15.59
CA ARG A 378 3.35 13.21 -16.40
C ARG A 378 3.23 12.67 -17.82
N ASN A 379 1.98 12.47 -18.28
CA ASN A 379 1.67 11.89 -19.60
C ASN A 379 2.26 10.48 -19.79
N ASN A 380 2.29 9.68 -18.72
CA ASN A 380 2.75 8.30 -18.82
C ASN A 380 1.99 7.51 -19.90
N GLU A 381 2.72 6.61 -20.58
CA GLU A 381 2.23 5.85 -21.73
C GLU A 381 1.12 4.84 -21.40
N LEU A 382 1.02 4.45 -20.14
CA LEU A 382 -0.01 3.54 -19.64
C LEU A 382 -1.34 4.25 -19.34
N ASN A 383 -1.39 5.59 -19.46
CA ASN A 383 -2.54 6.42 -19.10
C ASN A 383 -3.05 6.19 -17.66
N ILE A 384 -2.13 5.87 -16.75
CA ILE A 384 -2.43 5.73 -15.32
C ILE A 384 -2.66 7.12 -14.73
N PRO A 385 -3.80 7.37 -14.05
CA PRO A 385 -4.07 8.66 -13.42
C PRO A 385 -3.02 9.06 -12.38
N VAL A 386 -2.75 10.35 -12.29
CA VAL A 386 -1.82 10.94 -11.30
C VAL A 386 -2.58 11.77 -10.28
N ALA A 387 -2.15 11.70 -9.03
CA ALA A 387 -2.68 12.45 -7.90
C ALA A 387 -1.60 13.30 -7.23
N LEU A 388 -1.97 14.54 -6.87
CA LEU A 388 -1.16 15.39 -5.99
C LEU A 388 -1.63 15.23 -4.55
N LEU A 389 -0.75 14.88 -3.62
CA LEU A 389 -1.07 14.86 -2.19
C LEU A 389 -0.70 16.20 -1.54
N PHE A 390 -1.60 16.69 -0.70
CA PHE A 390 -1.42 17.93 0.04
C PHE A 390 -1.39 17.65 1.54
N SER A 391 -0.22 17.88 2.15
CA SER A 391 0.00 17.69 3.59
C SER A 391 -0.76 18.71 4.44
N ASP A 392 -1.15 18.30 5.63
CA ASP A 392 -1.68 19.18 6.66
C ASP A 392 -0.61 19.98 7.42
N ASP A 393 0.67 19.69 7.25
CA ASP A 393 1.77 20.50 7.78
C ASP A 393 2.17 21.64 6.83
N ASP A 394 1.83 21.50 5.55
CA ASP A 394 2.15 22.48 4.52
C ASP A 394 1.10 23.62 4.44
N ILE A 395 1.60 24.80 4.05
CA ILE A 395 0.75 25.92 3.65
C ILE A 395 0.07 25.55 2.33
N MET A 396 -1.26 25.47 2.36
CA MET A 396 -2.05 25.15 1.18
C MET A 396 -1.81 26.19 0.06
N PRO A 397 -1.42 25.78 -1.16
CA PRO A 397 -1.33 26.70 -2.28
C PRO A 397 -2.70 27.28 -2.59
N ASN A 398 -2.72 28.50 -3.16
CA ASN A 398 -4.00 29.06 -3.58
C ASN A 398 -4.61 28.21 -4.72
N PHE A 399 -5.95 28.24 -4.83
CA PHE A 399 -6.68 27.39 -5.77
C PHE A 399 -6.19 27.46 -7.23
N ASN A 400 -5.83 28.64 -7.73
CA ASN A 400 -5.35 28.78 -9.11
C ASN A 400 -4.00 28.08 -9.30
N SER A 401 -3.11 28.15 -8.31
CA SER A 401 -1.83 27.45 -8.34
C SER A 401 -2.01 25.93 -8.21
N ILE A 402 -3.00 25.46 -7.43
CA ILE A 402 -3.39 24.05 -7.40
C ILE A 402 -3.79 23.59 -8.81
N LEU A 403 -4.76 24.24 -9.45
CA LEU A 403 -5.21 23.86 -10.80
C LEU A 403 -4.09 23.94 -11.85
N CYS A 404 -3.25 24.97 -11.78
CA CYS A 404 -2.11 25.12 -12.67
C CYS A 404 -1.11 23.97 -12.51
N THR A 405 -0.84 23.58 -11.27
CA THR A 405 0.06 22.46 -10.95
C THR A 405 -0.54 21.13 -11.40
N MET A 406 -1.82 20.87 -11.10
CA MET A 406 -2.52 19.68 -11.59
C MET A 406 -2.50 19.60 -13.13
N LYS A 407 -2.71 20.72 -13.82
CA LYS A 407 -2.61 20.78 -15.28
C LYS A 407 -1.21 20.47 -15.78
N TYR A 408 -0.16 20.94 -15.10
CA TYR A 408 1.21 20.62 -15.48
C TYR A 408 1.46 19.12 -15.41
N TYR A 409 1.12 18.44 -14.32
CA TYR A 409 1.33 16.98 -14.19
C TYR A 409 0.33 16.14 -14.98
N ASN A 410 -0.67 16.74 -15.62
CA ASN A 410 -1.83 16.05 -16.14
C ASN A 410 -2.52 15.19 -15.05
N ALA A 411 -2.60 15.72 -13.83
CA ALA A 411 -3.17 15.04 -12.68
C ALA A 411 -4.70 15.13 -12.72
N ASP A 412 -5.35 13.99 -12.48
CA ASP A 412 -6.82 13.88 -12.38
C ASP A 412 -7.31 14.01 -10.94
N TRP A 413 -6.43 13.72 -9.97
CA TRP A 413 -6.78 13.61 -8.57
C TRP A 413 -6.03 14.62 -7.70
N ALA A 414 -6.72 15.13 -6.68
CA ALA A 414 -6.11 15.85 -5.58
C ALA A 414 -6.47 15.12 -4.27
N HIS A 415 -5.47 14.84 -3.44
CA HIS A 415 -5.65 14.16 -2.17
C HIS A 415 -5.38 15.14 -1.04
N PHE A 416 -6.31 15.24 -0.09
CA PHE A 416 -6.19 16.16 1.03
C PHE A 416 -6.37 15.42 2.36
N SER A 417 -5.65 15.86 3.39
CA SER A 417 -5.89 15.41 4.76
C SER A 417 -7.33 15.74 5.18
N TYR A 418 -7.94 14.88 5.99
CA TYR A 418 -9.26 15.11 6.59
C TYR A 418 -9.33 16.39 7.43
N ARG A 419 -8.17 16.95 7.84
CA ARG A 419 -8.09 18.26 8.52
C ARG A 419 -8.36 19.44 7.58
N LEU A 420 -8.61 19.22 6.29
CA LEU A 420 -8.94 20.27 5.32
C LEU A 420 -10.09 21.17 5.81
N ASN A 421 -11.09 20.62 6.52
CA ASN A 421 -12.20 21.37 7.12
C ASN A 421 -11.82 22.33 8.25
N LYS A 422 -10.61 22.20 8.81
CA LYS A 422 -10.06 23.07 9.86
C LYS A 422 -9.07 24.09 9.30
N LYS A 423 -8.72 24.04 8.00
CA LYS A 423 -7.74 24.93 7.37
C LYS A 423 -8.39 26.08 6.59
N PRO A 424 -7.83 27.30 6.64
CA PRO A 424 -8.25 28.38 5.76
C PRO A 424 -7.78 28.09 4.32
N ILE A 425 -8.71 28.00 3.38
CA ILE A 425 -8.39 27.80 1.95
C ILE A 425 -8.43 29.15 1.25
N ILE A 426 -7.30 29.58 0.66
CA ILE A 426 -7.17 30.91 0.06
C ILE A 426 -7.29 30.83 -1.48
N ILE A 427 -8.07 31.74 -2.06
CA ILE A 427 -8.11 31.99 -3.51
C ILE A 427 -7.57 33.40 -3.80
N ASN A 428 -6.53 33.46 -4.63
CA ASN A 428 -6.01 34.71 -5.15
C ASN A 428 -6.94 35.24 -6.25
N CYS A 429 -7.58 36.37 -5.99
CA CYS A 429 -8.42 37.08 -6.96
C CYS A 429 -7.75 38.39 -7.37
N ASN A 430 -8.10 38.92 -8.56
CA ASN A 430 -7.51 40.15 -9.13
C ASN A 430 -7.58 41.41 -8.24
N LYS A 431 -8.43 41.43 -7.20
CA LYS A 431 -8.61 42.59 -6.30
C LYS A 431 -8.15 42.35 -4.86
N LYS A 432 -8.48 41.19 -4.27
CA LYS A 432 -8.11 40.80 -2.90
C LYS A 432 -8.25 39.29 -2.73
N ASN A 433 -7.37 38.68 -1.95
CA ASN A 433 -7.47 37.27 -1.58
C ASN A 433 -8.77 36.99 -0.81
N LYS A 434 -9.40 35.86 -1.10
CA LYS A 434 -10.62 35.41 -0.42
C LYS A 434 -10.36 34.07 0.24
N THR A 435 -10.86 33.89 1.45
CA THR A 435 -10.95 32.57 2.07
C THR A 435 -12.25 31.90 1.62
N ILE A 436 -12.19 30.63 1.22
CA ILE A 436 -13.36 29.84 0.84
C ILE A 436 -13.57 28.67 1.80
N LEU A 437 -14.78 28.11 1.79
CA LEU A 437 -15.10 26.90 2.55
C LEU A 437 -14.64 25.64 1.80
N VAL A 438 -14.53 24.52 2.51
CA VAL A 438 -14.17 23.24 1.89
C VAL A 438 -15.18 22.81 0.83
N ASN A 439 -16.48 22.98 1.07
CA ASN A 439 -17.50 22.65 0.07
C ASN A 439 -17.24 23.39 -1.26
N ASP A 440 -16.90 24.69 -1.19
CA ASP A 440 -16.60 25.47 -2.38
C ASP A 440 -15.35 24.95 -3.10
N LEU A 441 -14.32 24.50 -2.37
CA LEU A 441 -13.11 23.93 -2.95
C LEU A 441 -13.43 22.62 -3.70
N ILE A 442 -14.19 21.73 -3.07
CA ILE A 442 -14.60 20.45 -3.68
C ILE A 442 -15.44 20.72 -4.94
N ASP A 443 -16.46 21.58 -4.84
CA ASP A 443 -17.29 21.98 -5.98
C ASP A 443 -16.47 22.57 -7.13
N LEU A 444 -15.46 23.38 -6.83
CA LEU A 444 -14.58 23.98 -7.82
C LEU A 444 -13.66 22.95 -8.49
N LEU A 445 -13.12 21.98 -7.73
CA LEU A 445 -12.33 20.87 -8.29
C LEU A 445 -13.18 20.01 -9.22
N HIS A 446 -14.38 19.61 -8.79
CA HIS A 446 -15.32 18.85 -9.61
C HIS A 446 -15.73 19.60 -10.89
N LYS A 447 -16.00 20.91 -10.80
CA LYS A 447 -16.28 21.76 -11.98
C LYS A 447 -15.12 21.83 -12.97
N ASN A 448 -13.88 21.59 -12.51
CA ASN A 448 -12.68 21.49 -13.35
C ASN A 448 -12.34 20.04 -13.71
N ASN A 449 -13.30 19.12 -13.57
CA ASN A 449 -13.19 17.70 -13.88
C ASN A 449 -12.04 17.02 -13.11
N LYS A 450 -11.83 17.44 -11.85
CA LYS A 450 -10.84 16.87 -10.94
C LYS A 450 -11.54 16.08 -9.85
N LYS A 451 -10.95 14.95 -9.48
CA LYS A 451 -11.43 14.04 -8.44
C LYS A 451 -10.73 14.32 -7.12
N VAL A 452 -11.42 14.05 -6.02
CA VAL A 452 -10.91 14.31 -4.67
C VAL A 452 -10.90 13.04 -3.83
N MET A 453 -9.76 12.78 -3.20
CA MET A 453 -9.65 11.82 -2.11
C MET A 453 -9.37 12.53 -0.79
N ILE A 454 -10.00 12.08 0.29
CA ILE A 454 -9.70 12.55 1.64
C ILE A 454 -9.00 11.44 2.42
N TYR A 455 -7.82 11.71 2.98
CA TYR A 455 -7.04 10.73 3.72
C TYR A 455 -6.92 11.07 5.21
N TRP A 456 -6.70 10.04 6.01
CA TRP A 456 -6.34 10.12 7.43
C TRP A 456 -4.88 9.66 7.58
N GLY A 457 -4.07 10.39 8.34
CA GLY A 457 -2.72 9.95 8.71
C GLY A 457 -2.76 8.81 9.73
N THR A 458 -1.64 8.15 9.96
CA THR A 458 -1.57 6.92 10.77
C THR A 458 -1.99 7.11 12.22
N GLU A 459 -1.62 8.25 12.82
CA GLU A 459 -1.99 8.60 14.20
C GLU A 459 -3.44 9.12 14.31
N ASP A 460 -4.12 9.32 13.18
CA ASP A 460 -5.44 9.93 13.16
C ASP A 460 -6.52 8.96 13.59
N LYS A 461 -7.48 9.48 14.36
CA LYS A 461 -8.70 8.76 14.67
C LYS A 461 -9.74 9.03 13.62
N ASP A 462 -10.14 7.97 12.94
CA ASP A 462 -11.22 7.94 11.97
C ASP A 462 -12.58 8.13 12.65
N ASN A 463 -12.90 9.37 13.02
CA ASN A 463 -14.18 9.68 13.65
C ASN A 463 -15.32 9.59 12.62
N TYR A 464 -16.41 8.97 13.02
CA TYR A 464 -17.61 8.82 12.21
C TYR A 464 -18.12 10.16 11.63
N ASP A 465 -18.17 11.22 12.45
CA ASP A 465 -18.68 12.52 12.01
C ASP A 465 -17.79 13.19 10.96
N ASP A 466 -16.46 13.03 11.06
CA ASP A 466 -15.51 13.55 10.08
C ASP A 466 -15.69 12.84 8.74
N ILE A 467 -15.84 11.50 8.75
CA ILE A 467 -16.09 10.71 7.54
C ILE A 467 -17.43 11.12 6.92
N MET A 468 -18.50 11.14 7.72
CA MET A 468 -19.85 11.54 7.27
C MET A 468 -19.87 12.94 6.68
N PHE A 469 -19.07 13.87 7.21
CA PHE A 469 -18.95 15.21 6.65
C PHE A 469 -18.45 15.15 5.19
N TYR A 470 -17.35 14.44 4.92
CA TYR A 470 -16.80 14.35 3.56
C TYR A 470 -17.66 13.52 2.61
N LEU A 471 -18.35 12.49 3.10
CA LEU A 471 -19.33 11.74 2.31
C LEU A 471 -20.49 12.64 1.84
N LYS A 472 -21.00 13.52 2.71
CA LYS A 472 -22.04 14.51 2.34
C LYS A 472 -21.55 15.54 1.33
N LEU A 473 -20.25 15.83 1.30
CA LEU A 473 -19.61 16.65 0.27
C LEU A 473 -19.39 15.90 -1.05
N LYS A 474 -19.73 14.60 -1.11
CA LYS A 474 -19.62 13.75 -2.30
C LYS A 474 -18.19 13.73 -2.88
N VAL A 475 -17.19 13.64 -2.00
CA VAL A 475 -15.81 13.38 -2.43
C VAL A 475 -15.75 12.04 -3.17
N ASP A 476 -14.84 11.89 -4.13
CA ASP A 476 -14.78 10.71 -4.99
C ASP A 476 -14.27 9.47 -4.23
N SER A 477 -13.35 9.68 -3.28
CA SER A 477 -12.79 8.61 -2.44
C SER A 477 -12.49 9.09 -1.02
N ILE A 478 -12.52 8.16 -0.06
CA ILE A 478 -11.92 8.33 1.27
C ILE A 478 -10.85 7.28 1.48
N CYS A 479 -9.79 7.64 2.22
CA CYS A 479 -8.68 6.79 2.59
C CYS A 479 -8.56 6.64 4.12
N PRO A 480 -9.46 5.86 4.75
CA PRO A 480 -9.48 5.65 6.20
C PRO A 480 -8.45 4.61 6.67
N ASN A 481 -8.07 4.73 7.95
CA ASN A 481 -7.37 3.70 8.72
C ASN A 481 -8.34 2.65 9.30
N ASN A 482 -9.60 3.01 9.57
CA ASN A 482 -10.64 2.16 10.15
C ASN A 482 -11.77 1.91 9.16
N ILE A 483 -11.67 0.77 8.48
CA ILE A 483 -12.62 0.35 7.44
C ILE A 483 -14.04 0.18 7.98
N ASP A 484 -14.21 -0.35 9.19
CA ASP A 484 -15.55 -0.66 9.72
C ASP A 484 -16.34 0.63 9.99
N VAL A 485 -15.69 1.66 10.55
CA VAL A 485 -16.32 2.97 10.75
C VAL A 485 -16.66 3.62 9.41
N ALA A 486 -15.75 3.54 8.43
CA ALA A 486 -15.98 4.10 7.10
C ALA A 486 -17.15 3.43 6.37
N LYS A 487 -17.26 2.10 6.44
CA LYS A 487 -18.39 1.34 5.86
C LYS A 487 -19.70 1.67 6.54
N MET A 488 -19.70 1.79 7.88
CA MET A 488 -20.88 2.19 8.63
C MET A 488 -21.33 3.61 8.23
N ALA A 489 -20.40 4.55 8.06
CA ALA A 489 -20.69 5.89 7.60
C ALA A 489 -21.26 5.89 6.17
N LEU A 490 -20.63 5.15 5.24
CA LEU A 490 -21.08 5.06 3.85
C LEU A 490 -22.50 4.48 3.71
N GLN A 491 -22.87 3.54 4.57
CA GLN A 491 -24.24 2.98 4.60
C GLN A 491 -25.29 3.98 5.07
N ASN A 492 -24.89 4.99 5.84
CA ASN A 492 -25.77 5.99 6.46
C ASN A 492 -25.74 7.35 5.75
N ALA A 493 -24.88 7.54 4.74
CA ALA A 493 -24.74 8.75 3.95
C ALA A 493 -25.68 8.75 2.73
#